data_AF-A0A4Q3WP83-F1
#
_entry.id   AF-A0A4Q3WP83-F1
#
_cell.length_a   1.000
_cell.length_b   1.000
_cell.length_c   1.000
_cell.angle_alpha   90.00
_cell.angle_beta   90.00
_cell.angle_gamma   90.00
#
_symmetry.space_group_name_H-M   'P 1'
#
loop_
_entity.id
_entity.type
_entity.pdbx_description
1 polymer ?
#
loop_
_entity_poly.entity_id
_entity_poly.type
_entity_poly.pdbx_seq_one_letter_code
_entity_poly.pdbx_strand_id
1 'polypeptide(L)'
;VGMALRPGTSELWSVINERDRLGDDVPPDYLTRVQDGAFYGWPYAYTDINGQIFPDPNFGTKEPDMLDKTVAPDVPVQAHSAALGVAFYPLQGGNFPKDYAGDAFLTYHGSWNRTAKTGYKVVRVNFEAGKPKAVTDFVTGYLEGNSAWGRPVDVQVAPDGSLLFSDDGGGKIWRVSYAGK
;
A
#
# COMPACT_ATOMS: atom_id res chain seq x y z
N VAL A 1 -4.41 -1.78 8.35
CA VAL A 1 -3.04 -1.35 8.03
C VAL A 1 -2.07 -2.44 8.43
N GLY A 2 -0.96 -2.57 7.72
CA GLY A 2 -0.05 -3.70 7.81
C GLY A 2 1.41 -3.25 7.74
N MET A 3 2.30 -4.08 8.25
CA MET A 3 3.73 -3.79 8.33
C MET A 3 4.55 -5.03 7.99
N ALA A 4 5.72 -4.82 7.37
CA ALA A 4 6.68 -5.87 7.08
C ALA A 4 8.11 -5.36 7.14
N LEU A 5 9.04 -6.25 7.52
CA LEU A 5 10.46 -6.01 7.37
C LEU A 5 10.88 -6.31 5.94
N ARG A 6 11.69 -5.42 5.35
CA ARG A 6 12.29 -5.69 4.04
C ARG A 6 13.37 -6.79 4.17
N PRO A 7 13.34 -7.84 3.34
CA PRO A 7 14.30 -8.93 3.38
C PRO A 7 15.75 -8.44 3.26
N GLY A 8 16.62 -8.99 4.10
CA GLY A 8 18.05 -8.66 4.11
C GLY A 8 18.39 -7.31 4.74
N THR A 9 17.42 -6.59 5.32
CA THR A 9 17.67 -5.33 6.04
C THR A 9 16.90 -5.28 7.36
N SER A 10 17.11 -4.21 8.13
CA SER A 10 16.32 -3.88 9.32
C SER A 10 15.25 -2.83 9.04
N GLU A 11 14.92 -2.59 7.77
CA GLU A 11 13.96 -1.56 7.41
C GLU A 11 12.53 -2.07 7.60
N LEU A 12 11.78 -1.41 8.47
CA LEU A 12 10.35 -1.61 8.62
C LEU A 12 9.60 -0.74 7.61
N TRP A 13 8.61 -1.33 6.93
CA TRP A 13 7.74 -0.65 6.00
C TRP A 13 6.28 -0.82 6.43
N SER A 14 5.46 0.19 6.21
CA SER A 14 4.04 0.19 6.57
C SER A 14 3.18 0.71 5.42
N VAL A 15 2.01 0.10 5.25
CA VAL A 15 0.92 0.70 4.47
C VAL A 15 0.02 1.51 5.38
N ILE A 16 -0.41 2.68 4.91
CA ILE A 16 -1.22 3.64 5.67
C ILE A 16 -2.52 3.92 4.91
N ASN A 17 -3.61 4.07 5.67
CA ASN A 17 -4.86 4.61 5.14
C ASN A 17 -4.95 6.04 5.62
N GLU A 18 -5.01 6.97 4.68
CA GLU A 18 -5.06 8.38 4.99
C GLU A 18 -6.48 8.85 5.28
N ARG A 19 -6.57 10.10 5.74
CA ARG A 19 -7.82 10.63 6.27
C ARG A 19 -8.93 10.77 5.23
N ASP A 20 -10.15 10.65 5.72
CA ASP A 20 -11.36 10.83 4.92
C ASP A 20 -11.77 12.31 4.77
N ARG A 21 -12.73 12.49 3.84
CA ARG A 21 -13.53 13.72 3.64
C ARG A 21 -12.75 14.94 3.15
N LEU A 22 -11.70 14.74 2.35
CA LEU A 22 -11.01 15.81 1.62
C LEU A 22 -11.25 15.78 0.10
N GLY A 23 -12.07 14.84 -0.39
CA GLY A 23 -12.42 14.68 -1.79
C GLY A 23 -12.10 13.28 -2.29
N ASP A 24 -12.37 13.03 -3.58
CA ASP A 24 -12.24 11.69 -4.18
C ASP A 24 -10.78 11.31 -4.48
N ASP A 25 -9.88 12.29 -4.60
CA ASP A 25 -8.53 12.08 -5.11
C ASP A 25 -7.42 12.50 -4.15
N VAL A 26 -7.78 12.99 -2.96
CA VAL A 26 -6.84 13.33 -1.89
C VAL A 26 -7.42 13.01 -0.51
N PRO A 27 -6.56 12.77 0.49
CA PRO A 27 -5.13 12.43 0.37
C PRO A 27 -4.90 11.03 -0.22
N PRO A 28 -3.72 10.78 -0.83
CA PRO A 28 -3.33 9.44 -1.24
C PRO A 28 -3.09 8.56 -0.01
N ASP A 29 -3.47 7.28 -0.10
CA ASP A 29 -2.89 6.27 0.78
C ASP A 29 -1.41 6.10 0.43
N TYR A 30 -0.63 5.36 1.23
CA TYR A 30 0.77 5.12 0.86
C TYR A 30 1.40 3.89 1.49
N LEU A 31 2.49 3.45 0.87
CA LEU A 31 3.53 2.61 1.46
C LEU A 31 4.73 3.51 1.79
N THR A 32 5.27 3.38 3.00
CA THR A 32 6.43 4.18 3.44
C THR A 32 7.38 3.36 4.29
N ARG A 33 8.67 3.68 4.21
CA ARG A 33 9.67 3.19 5.16
C ARG A 33 9.50 3.93 6.48
N VAL A 34 9.34 3.17 7.55
CA VAL A 34 9.27 3.71 8.91
C VAL A 34 10.67 4.15 9.34
N GLN A 35 10.79 5.42 9.70
CA GLN A 35 12.03 6.06 10.13
C GLN A 35 11.88 6.50 11.58
N ASP A 36 12.89 6.20 12.40
CA ASP A 36 12.88 6.58 13.81
C ASP A 36 12.80 8.11 13.96
N GLY A 37 11.89 8.58 14.81
CA GLY A 37 11.62 10.00 15.04
C GLY A 37 10.98 10.78 13.89
N ALA A 38 10.67 10.16 12.75
CA ALA A 38 10.04 10.85 11.62
C ALA A 38 8.56 11.17 11.88
N PHE A 39 8.10 12.30 11.32
CA PHE A 39 6.70 12.72 11.38
C PHE A 39 6.08 12.63 9.98
N TYR A 40 4.97 11.90 9.85
CA TYR A 40 4.31 11.62 8.56
C TYR A 40 3.05 12.47 8.33
N GLY A 41 2.97 13.64 8.96
CA GLY A 41 1.94 14.65 8.68
C GLY A 41 0.72 14.61 9.61
N TRP A 42 0.14 13.43 9.86
CA TRP A 42 -1.09 13.35 10.66
C TRP A 42 -0.92 13.89 12.11
N PRO A 43 -1.87 14.68 12.65
CA PRO A 43 -3.11 15.16 12.04
C PRO A 43 -2.99 16.52 11.34
N TYR A 44 -1.80 17.12 11.26
CA TYR A 44 -1.60 18.52 10.90
C TYR A 44 -1.37 18.77 9.41
N ALA A 45 -0.90 17.76 8.69
CA ALA A 45 -0.57 17.84 7.27
C ALA A 45 -0.90 16.53 6.55
N TYR A 46 -1.09 16.63 5.24
CA TYR A 46 -1.22 15.51 4.31
C TYR A 46 -0.44 15.82 3.03
N THR A 47 -0.22 14.83 2.16
CA THR A 47 0.42 15.05 0.86
C THR A 47 -0.56 14.95 -0.31
N ASP A 48 -0.23 15.52 -1.46
CA ASP A 48 -0.83 15.08 -2.72
C ASP A 48 -0.09 13.83 -3.27
N ILE A 49 -0.52 13.35 -4.43
CA ILE A 49 0.09 12.19 -5.12
C ILE A 49 1.55 12.44 -5.55
N ASN A 50 1.98 13.71 -5.64
CA ASN A 50 3.34 14.09 -6.00
C ASN A 50 4.25 14.28 -4.77
N GLY A 51 3.71 14.10 -3.57
CA GLY A 51 4.42 14.31 -2.32
C GLY A 51 4.49 15.77 -1.86
N GLN A 52 3.75 16.69 -2.49
CA GLN A 52 3.63 18.06 -1.99
C GLN A 52 2.83 18.06 -0.69
N ILE A 53 3.35 18.72 0.34
CA ILE A 53 2.76 18.78 1.68
C ILE A 53 1.77 19.95 1.75
N PHE A 54 0.58 19.68 2.31
CA PHE A 54 -0.48 20.64 2.54
C PHE A 54 -0.91 20.65 4.00
N PRO A 55 -1.27 21.81 4.57
CA PRO A 55 -1.88 21.85 5.89
C PRO A 55 -3.25 21.14 5.87
N ASP A 56 -3.52 20.37 6.90
CA ASP A 56 -4.86 19.84 7.13
C ASP A 56 -5.85 21.01 7.37
N PRO A 57 -7.03 21.04 6.71
CA PRO A 57 -7.95 22.17 6.84
C PRO A 57 -8.58 22.30 8.24
N ASN A 58 -8.61 21.23 9.03
CA ASN A 58 -9.21 21.22 10.37
C ASN A 58 -8.18 21.41 11.48
N PHE A 59 -6.93 20.99 11.25
CA PHE A 59 -5.90 20.92 12.29
C PHE A 59 -4.60 21.64 11.93
N GLY A 60 -4.31 21.91 10.66
CA GLY A 60 -3.01 22.44 10.22
C GLY A 60 -2.66 23.82 10.78
N THR A 61 -3.66 24.64 11.12
CA THR A 61 -3.43 25.95 11.77
C THR A 61 -3.10 25.84 13.26
N LYS A 62 -3.30 24.67 13.89
CA LYS A 62 -3.05 24.47 15.31
C LYS A 62 -1.57 24.25 15.62
N GLU A 63 -0.84 23.64 14.70
CA GLU A 63 0.61 23.37 14.81
C GLU A 63 1.28 23.59 13.43
N PRO A 64 1.39 24.85 12.95
CA PRO A 64 1.87 25.14 11.60
C PRO A 64 3.30 24.64 11.34
N ASP A 65 4.15 24.62 12.38
CA ASP A 65 5.54 24.13 12.31
C ASP A 65 5.64 22.62 11.98
N MET A 66 4.54 21.87 12.11
CA MET A 66 4.52 20.43 11.80
C MET A 66 4.54 20.15 10.30
N LEU A 67 4.19 21.12 9.46
CA LEU A 67 4.29 20.99 8.00
C LEU A 67 5.76 20.82 7.58
N ASP A 68 6.67 21.64 8.13
CA ASP A 68 8.10 21.59 7.81
C ASP A 68 8.77 20.30 8.33
N LYS A 69 8.17 19.64 9.32
CA LYS A 69 8.63 18.36 9.87
C LYS A 69 8.06 17.15 9.13
N THR A 70 7.07 17.36 8.27
CA THR A 70 6.36 16.27 7.59
C THR A 70 7.26 15.64 6.53
N VAL A 71 7.36 14.32 6.58
CA VAL A 71 8.07 13.51 5.59
C VAL A 71 7.05 12.99 4.58
N ALA A 72 7.30 13.26 3.29
CA ALA A 72 6.50 12.71 2.21
C ALA A 72 6.68 11.19 2.11
N PRO A 73 5.62 10.43 1.76
CA PRO A 73 5.69 8.99 1.66
C PRO A 73 6.56 8.51 0.48
N ASP A 74 7.17 7.32 0.61
CA ASP A 74 8.00 6.74 -0.45
C ASP A 74 7.19 6.29 -1.68
N VAL A 75 5.98 5.77 -1.47
CA VAL A 75 5.10 5.27 -2.54
C VAL A 75 3.67 5.74 -2.30
N PRO A 76 3.27 6.85 -2.95
CA PRO A 76 1.88 7.29 -2.91
C PRO A 76 1.00 6.31 -3.69
N VAL A 77 -0.20 6.07 -3.16
CA VAL A 77 -1.22 5.17 -3.69
C VAL A 77 -2.49 5.98 -3.93
N GLN A 78 -3.26 5.63 -4.97
CA GLN A 78 -4.53 6.28 -5.24
C GLN A 78 -5.38 6.40 -3.96
N ALA A 79 -5.86 7.61 -3.69
CA ALA A 79 -6.69 7.92 -2.53
C ALA A 79 -7.83 6.91 -2.36
N HIS A 80 -8.08 6.54 -1.10
CA HIS A 80 -9.15 5.61 -0.70
C HIS A 80 -8.96 4.17 -1.19
N SER A 81 -7.78 3.77 -1.66
CA SER A 81 -7.53 2.36 -2.05
C SER A 81 -7.56 1.40 -0.85
N ALA A 82 -7.45 1.93 0.37
CA ALA A 82 -7.43 1.23 1.64
C ALA A 82 -6.39 0.10 1.64
N ALA A 83 -5.11 0.46 1.54
CA ALA A 83 -4.01 -0.48 1.62
C ALA A 83 -3.94 -1.12 3.03
N LEU A 84 -4.15 -2.43 3.14
CA LEU A 84 -4.28 -3.09 4.46
C LEU A 84 -3.13 -4.03 4.79
N GLY A 85 -2.54 -4.71 3.80
CA GLY A 85 -1.47 -5.68 3.98
C GLY A 85 -0.27 -5.37 3.11
N VAL A 86 0.89 -5.83 3.57
CA VAL A 86 2.17 -5.74 2.85
C VAL A 86 2.99 -6.98 3.14
N ALA A 87 3.52 -7.60 2.09
CA ALA A 87 4.53 -8.65 2.20
C ALA A 87 5.65 -8.41 1.19
N PHE A 88 6.89 -8.63 1.62
CA PHE A 88 8.02 -8.65 0.70
C PHE A 88 8.29 -10.05 0.20
N TYR A 89 8.56 -10.18 -1.09
CA TYR A 89 8.98 -11.42 -1.69
C TYR A 89 10.41 -11.77 -1.25
N PRO A 90 10.71 -13.04 -0.93
CA PRO A 90 12.04 -13.41 -0.44
C PRO A 90 13.11 -13.20 -1.52
N LEU A 91 14.32 -12.86 -1.09
CA LEU A 91 15.48 -12.69 -1.99
C LEU A 91 15.89 -14.02 -2.64
N GLN A 92 15.60 -15.14 -1.99
CA GLN A 92 15.96 -16.49 -2.42
C GLN A 92 14.87 -17.47 -1.99
N GLY A 93 14.75 -18.61 -2.69
CA GLY A 93 13.78 -19.66 -2.34
C GLY A 93 12.33 -19.38 -2.71
N GLY A 94 12.05 -18.25 -3.39
CA GLY A 94 10.76 -18.00 -4.03
C GLY A 94 10.58 -18.82 -5.31
N ASN A 95 9.33 -19.01 -5.73
CA ASN A 95 8.96 -19.70 -6.97
C ASN A 95 8.60 -18.75 -8.13
N PHE A 96 8.38 -17.45 -7.88
CA PHE A 96 8.12 -16.46 -8.91
C PHE A 96 9.41 -16.17 -9.71
N PRO A 97 9.29 -15.55 -10.91
CA PRO A 97 10.44 -15.10 -11.68
C PRO A 97 11.41 -14.24 -10.86
N LYS A 98 12.70 -14.31 -11.19
CA LYS A 98 13.78 -13.71 -10.38
C LYS A 98 13.65 -12.20 -10.18
N ASP A 99 12.99 -11.49 -11.10
CA ASP A 99 12.78 -10.05 -11.00
C ASP A 99 11.85 -9.66 -9.84
N TYR A 100 11.07 -10.59 -9.27
CA TYR A 100 10.21 -10.36 -8.11
C TYR A 100 10.97 -10.38 -6.78
N ALA A 101 12.21 -10.87 -6.74
CA ALA A 101 12.97 -11.03 -5.51
C ALA A 101 13.17 -9.68 -4.80
N GLY A 102 12.66 -9.56 -3.57
CA GLY A 102 12.76 -8.34 -2.77
C GLY A 102 11.68 -7.28 -3.03
N ASP A 103 10.75 -7.54 -3.95
CA ASP A 103 9.63 -6.64 -4.21
C ASP A 103 8.55 -6.74 -3.13
N ALA A 104 7.72 -5.71 -3.01
CA ALA A 104 6.57 -5.72 -2.10
C ALA A 104 5.27 -6.04 -2.84
N PHE A 105 4.37 -6.73 -2.16
CA PHE A 105 2.99 -6.93 -2.56
C PHE A 105 2.08 -6.25 -1.57
N LEU A 106 1.13 -5.44 -2.08
CA LEU A 106 0.16 -4.72 -1.25
C LEU A 106 -1.25 -5.18 -1.60
N THR A 107 -2.09 -5.31 -0.58
CA THR A 107 -3.53 -5.56 -0.72
C THR A 107 -4.28 -4.25 -0.57
N TYR A 108 -5.04 -3.89 -1.60
CA TYR A 108 -5.95 -2.75 -1.59
C TYR A 108 -7.37 -3.25 -1.33
N HIS A 109 -7.88 -2.97 -0.14
CA HIS A 109 -9.19 -3.43 0.33
C HIS A 109 -10.35 -2.73 -0.38
N GLY A 110 -10.10 -1.50 -0.85
CA GLY A 110 -10.99 -0.76 -1.72
C GLY A 110 -11.87 0.28 -1.03
N SER A 111 -12.12 1.35 -1.78
CA SER A 111 -12.75 2.58 -1.32
C SER A 111 -14.22 2.40 -0.94
N TRP A 112 -14.63 3.00 0.17
CA TRP A 112 -16.05 3.19 0.50
C TRP A 112 -16.48 4.67 0.33
N ASN A 113 -15.56 5.62 0.52
CA ASN A 113 -15.79 7.06 0.55
C ASN A 113 -15.26 7.79 -0.70
N ARG A 114 -15.53 7.22 -1.89
CA ARG A 114 -15.17 7.78 -3.21
C ARG A 114 -16.30 7.53 -4.20
N THR A 115 -16.59 8.49 -5.09
CA THR A 115 -17.72 8.36 -6.05
C THR A 115 -17.52 7.17 -7.00
N ALA A 116 -16.39 7.16 -7.70
CA ALA A 116 -15.94 6.03 -8.50
C ALA A 116 -15.03 5.16 -7.63
N LYS A 117 -15.37 3.89 -7.42
CA LYS A 117 -14.58 3.04 -6.55
C LYS A 117 -13.20 2.72 -7.12
N THR A 118 -12.23 2.55 -6.24
CA THR A 118 -10.85 2.17 -6.55
C THR A 118 -10.30 1.21 -5.49
N GLY A 119 -9.13 0.63 -5.74
CA GLY A 119 -8.55 -0.44 -4.94
C GLY A 119 -9.05 -1.80 -5.41
N TYR A 120 -9.48 -2.65 -4.47
CA TYR A 120 -10.03 -3.99 -4.75
C TYR A 120 -9.08 -4.86 -5.58
N LYS A 121 -7.81 -4.92 -5.17
CA LYS A 121 -6.76 -5.60 -5.93
C LYS A 121 -5.55 -5.93 -5.06
N VAL A 122 -4.68 -6.77 -5.60
CA VAL A 122 -3.29 -6.88 -5.14
C VAL A 122 -2.41 -6.17 -6.16
N VAL A 123 -1.46 -5.37 -5.67
CA VAL A 123 -0.43 -4.73 -6.51
C VAL A 123 0.95 -5.22 -6.12
N ARG A 124 1.89 -5.10 -7.05
CA ARG A 124 3.33 -5.27 -6.84
C ARG A 124 3.98 -3.89 -6.85
N VAL A 125 4.83 -3.61 -5.87
CA VAL A 125 5.76 -2.49 -5.88
C VAL A 125 7.14 -3.06 -6.18
N ASN A 126 7.69 -2.74 -7.35
CA ASN A 126 9.01 -3.23 -7.70
C ASN A 126 10.09 -2.37 -7.03
N PHE A 127 11.14 -3.03 -6.52
CA PHE A 127 12.27 -2.40 -5.88
C PHE A 127 13.53 -2.56 -6.73
N GLU A 128 14.30 -1.48 -6.84
CA GLU A 128 15.60 -1.47 -7.51
C GLU A 128 16.59 -0.73 -6.63
N ALA A 129 17.75 -1.35 -6.36
CA ALA A 129 18.77 -0.81 -5.46
C ALA A 129 18.20 -0.36 -4.09
N GLY A 130 17.23 -1.14 -3.56
CA GLY A 130 16.61 -0.85 -2.26
C GLY A 130 15.65 0.34 -2.26
N LYS A 131 15.17 0.79 -3.43
CA LYS A 131 14.16 1.86 -3.53
C LYS A 131 12.97 1.41 -4.38
N PRO A 132 11.73 1.81 -4.03
CA PRO A 132 10.58 1.54 -4.88
C PRO A 132 10.71 2.30 -6.20
N LYS A 133 10.23 1.70 -7.30
CA LYS A 133 10.35 2.27 -8.64
C LYS A 133 9.00 2.43 -9.35
N ALA A 134 8.18 1.39 -9.32
CA ALA A 134 6.86 1.43 -9.93
C ALA A 134 5.89 0.54 -9.15
N VAL A 135 4.61 0.87 -9.30
CA VAL A 135 3.49 0.08 -8.78
C VAL A 135 2.73 -0.48 -9.98
N THR A 136 2.51 -1.79 -9.99
CA THR A 136 1.81 -2.48 -11.06
C THR A 136 0.71 -3.36 -10.49
N ASP A 137 -0.44 -3.38 -11.15
CA ASP A 137 -1.51 -4.32 -10.85
C ASP A 137 -1.01 -5.77 -10.96
N PHE A 138 -1.33 -6.59 -9.96
CA PHE A 138 -0.87 -7.99 -9.88
C PHE A 138 -2.05 -8.98 -9.92
N VAL A 139 -3.03 -8.83 -9.01
CA VAL A 139 -4.30 -9.59 -9.06
C VAL A 139 -5.46 -8.60 -9.03
N THR A 140 -6.28 -8.64 -10.07
CA THR A 140 -7.39 -7.70 -10.31
C THR A 140 -8.68 -8.43 -10.68
N GLY A 141 -9.75 -7.68 -10.92
CA GLY A 141 -11.05 -8.21 -11.36
C GLY A 141 -12.12 -8.26 -10.27
N TYR A 142 -11.81 -7.81 -9.04
CA TYR A 142 -12.76 -7.80 -7.92
C TYR A 142 -13.78 -6.66 -7.97
N LEU A 143 -13.57 -5.66 -8.83
CA LEU A 143 -14.44 -4.50 -9.01
C LEU A 143 -14.98 -4.50 -10.46
N GLU A 144 -16.29 -4.59 -10.58
CA GLU A 144 -17.03 -4.50 -11.85
C GLU A 144 -17.94 -3.28 -11.83
N GLY A 145 -17.61 -2.27 -12.63
CA GLY A 145 -18.22 -0.95 -12.50
C GLY A 145 -17.98 -0.38 -11.11
N ASN A 146 -19.03 -0.21 -10.31
CA ASN A 146 -18.94 0.27 -8.92
C ASN A 146 -19.33 -0.81 -7.89
N SER A 147 -19.43 -2.07 -8.33
CA SER A 147 -19.77 -3.21 -7.49
C SER A 147 -18.55 -4.07 -7.24
N ALA A 148 -18.22 -4.30 -5.97
CA ALA A 148 -17.09 -5.14 -5.59
C ALA A 148 -17.60 -6.47 -5.06
N TRP A 149 -17.02 -7.58 -5.52
CA TRP A 149 -17.38 -8.93 -5.06
C TRP A 149 -16.28 -9.57 -4.19
N GLY A 150 -15.11 -8.94 -4.09
CA GLY A 150 -14.03 -9.33 -3.19
C GLY A 150 -13.24 -8.11 -2.69
N ARG A 151 -12.62 -8.25 -1.52
CA ARG A 151 -11.91 -7.19 -0.79
C ARG A 151 -10.63 -7.76 -0.16
N PRO A 152 -9.48 -7.69 -0.85
CA PRO A 152 -8.21 -8.18 -0.32
C PRO A 152 -7.82 -7.48 1.00
N VAL A 153 -7.41 -8.24 2.02
CA VAL A 153 -7.08 -7.72 3.36
C VAL A 153 -5.59 -7.85 3.67
N ASP A 154 -5.08 -9.06 3.95
CA ASP A 154 -3.67 -9.29 4.23
C ASP A 154 -3.05 -10.20 3.18
N VAL A 155 -1.74 -10.10 2.98
CA VAL A 155 -0.96 -10.90 2.03
C VAL A 155 0.28 -11.44 2.72
N GLN A 156 0.62 -12.70 2.42
CA GLN A 156 1.78 -13.41 2.97
C GLN A 156 2.44 -14.26 1.88
N VAL A 157 3.74 -14.47 2.01
CA VAL A 157 4.47 -15.45 1.18
C VAL A 157 4.44 -16.80 1.89
N ALA A 158 3.91 -17.81 1.23
CA ALA A 158 3.91 -19.18 1.73
C ALA A 158 5.31 -19.82 1.60
N PRO A 159 5.63 -20.90 2.36
CA PRO A 159 6.94 -21.54 2.33
C PRO A 159 7.40 -22.06 0.95
N ASP A 160 6.47 -22.32 0.04
CA ASP A 160 6.75 -22.77 -1.32
C ASP A 160 6.97 -21.61 -2.31
N GLY A 161 6.96 -20.37 -1.81
CA GLY A 161 7.12 -19.15 -2.60
C GLY A 161 5.82 -18.63 -3.23
N SER A 162 4.67 -19.31 -3.06
CA SER A 162 3.38 -18.78 -3.52
C SER A 162 2.91 -17.62 -2.64
N LEU A 163 2.07 -16.74 -3.18
CA LEU A 163 1.40 -15.72 -2.38
C LEU A 163 0.06 -16.24 -1.88
N LEU A 164 -0.23 -15.98 -0.61
CA LEU A 164 -1.55 -16.15 0.00
C LEU A 164 -2.09 -14.77 0.34
N PHE A 165 -3.37 -14.53 0.07
CA PHE A 165 -4.04 -13.34 0.59
C PHE A 165 -5.47 -13.64 0.98
N SER A 166 -5.93 -12.97 2.04
CA SER A 166 -7.29 -13.08 2.52
C SER A 166 -8.21 -12.09 1.84
N ASP A 167 -9.47 -12.48 1.68
CA ASP A 167 -10.54 -11.67 1.09
C ASP A 167 -11.76 -11.78 2.01
N ASP A 168 -12.02 -10.75 2.80
CA ASP A 168 -13.11 -10.74 3.78
C ASP A 168 -14.47 -10.50 3.13
N GLY A 169 -14.53 -9.69 2.07
CA GLY A 169 -15.74 -9.43 1.30
C GLY A 169 -16.26 -10.67 0.56
N GLY A 170 -15.35 -11.51 0.07
CA GLY A 170 -15.67 -12.77 -0.62
C GLY A 170 -15.67 -14.01 0.28
N GLY A 171 -15.14 -13.90 1.50
CA GLY A 171 -14.99 -15.01 2.45
C GLY A 171 -14.01 -16.08 1.97
N LYS A 172 -12.86 -15.67 1.41
CA LYS A 172 -11.89 -16.57 0.74
C LYS A 172 -10.47 -16.35 1.22
N ILE A 173 -9.66 -17.39 1.06
CA ILE A 173 -8.19 -17.28 1.00
C ILE A 173 -7.77 -17.67 -0.42
N TRP A 174 -7.06 -16.77 -1.07
CA TRP A 174 -6.54 -16.97 -2.42
C TRP A 174 -5.09 -17.44 -2.36
N ARG A 175 -4.68 -18.23 -3.36
CA ARG A 175 -3.29 -18.63 -3.57
C ARG A 175 -2.86 -18.33 -4.99
N VAL A 176 -1.74 -17.64 -5.14
CA VAL A 176 -1.13 -17.31 -6.44
C VAL A 176 0.20 -18.05 -6.52
N SER A 177 0.29 -18.99 -7.46
CA SER A 177 1.49 -19.79 -7.70
C SER A 177 1.99 -19.59 -9.12
N TYR A 178 3.32 -19.54 -9.29
CA TYR A 178 3.92 -19.50 -10.61
C TYR A 178 4.02 -20.92 -11.19
N ALA A 179 3.52 -21.10 -12.42
CA ALA A 179 3.48 -22.40 -13.09
C ALA A 179 4.64 -22.63 -14.08
N GLY A 180 5.59 -21.70 -14.20
CA GLY A 180 6.81 -21.91 -14.99
C GLY A 180 6.64 -21.95 -16.51
N LYS A 181 5.56 -21.39 -17.05
CA LYS A 181 5.34 -21.29 -18.51
C LYS A 181 5.82 -19.96 -19.05
#